data_AF-A0A1W9PVP7-F1
#
_entry.id   AF-A0A1W9PVP7-F1
#
_cell.length_a   1.000
_cell.length_b   1.000
_cell.length_c   1.000
_cell.angle_alpha   90.00
_cell.angle_beta   90.00
_cell.angle_gamma   90.00
#
_symmetry.space_group_name_H-M   'P 1'
#
loop_
_entity.id
_entity.type
_entity.pdbx_description
1 polymer ?
#
loop_
_entity_poly.entity_id
_entity_poly.type
_entity_poly.pdbx_seq_one_letter_code
_entity_poly.pdbx_strand_id
1 'polypeptide(L)'
;MGAQIPGVSRGAPTQRYLTKVQRRITLPGALFLGLVAVLPYLMQFIMPISSQGAGLLLVSSAGLLIVVGVVRDVFQNIDAELKLHGYQDSILVR
;
A
#
# COMPACT_ATOMS: atom_id res chain seq x y z
N MET A 1 4.53 -14.71 -24.89
CA MET A 1 3.61 -15.48 -24.02
C MET A 1 2.35 -14.67 -23.79
N GLY A 2 1.28 -14.95 -24.55
CA GLY A 2 0.03 -14.19 -24.46
C GLY A 2 -0.90 -14.80 -23.41
N ALA A 3 -0.73 -14.42 -22.15
CA ALA A 3 -1.65 -14.81 -21.08
C ALA A 3 -3.02 -14.17 -21.35
N GLN A 4 -4.05 -15.00 -21.54
CA GLN A 4 -5.42 -14.55 -21.73
C GLN A 4 -6.24 -14.90 -20.48
N ILE A 5 -7.04 -13.94 -20.02
CA ILE A 5 -7.97 -14.17 -18.92
C ILE A 5 -9.04 -15.16 -19.41
N PRO A 6 -9.21 -16.33 -18.75
CA PRO A 6 -10.24 -17.29 -19.14
C PRO A 6 -11.62 -16.63 -19.14
N GLY A 7 -12.38 -16.79 -20.23
CA GLY A 7 -13.74 -16.26 -20.34
C GLY A 7 -13.87 -14.80 -20.81
N VAL A 8 -12.78 -14.12 -21.18
CA VAL A 8 -12.83 -12.74 -21.73
C VAL A 8 -12.06 -12.63 -23.04
N SER A 9 -12.70 -12.11 -24.09
CA SER A 9 -12.05 -11.86 -25.39
C SER A 9 -10.92 -10.83 -25.27
N ARG A 10 -9.82 -11.06 -26.00
CA ARG A 10 -8.62 -10.22 -25.93
C ARG A 10 -8.92 -8.77 -26.36
N GLY A 11 -8.24 -7.82 -25.73
CA GLY A 11 -8.30 -6.39 -26.08
C GLY A 11 -9.21 -5.59 -25.14
N ALA A 12 -10.11 -4.78 -25.71
CA ALA A 12 -11.02 -3.91 -24.96
C ALA A 12 -11.85 -4.64 -23.86
N PRO A 13 -12.33 -5.89 -24.05
CA PRO A 13 -13.08 -6.61 -23.02
C PRO A 13 -12.21 -6.96 -21.81
N THR A 14 -10.97 -7.40 -22.04
CA THR A 14 -9.99 -7.70 -20.98
C THR A 14 -9.67 -6.45 -20.17
N GLN A 15 -9.44 -5.32 -20.84
CA GLN A 15 -9.16 -4.05 -20.18
C GLN A 15 -10.32 -3.62 -19.28
N ARG A 16 -11.56 -3.65 -19.79
CA ARG A 16 -12.74 -3.30 -18.98
C ARG A 16 -12.92 -4.20 -17.77
N TYR A 17 -12.65 -5.50 -17.93
CA TYR A 17 -12.70 -6.45 -16.82
C TYR A 17 -11.64 -6.12 -15.75
N LEU A 18 -10.38 -5.95 -16.16
CA LEU A 18 -9.28 -5.61 -15.24
C LEU A 18 -9.50 -4.28 -14.54
N THR A 19 -9.92 -3.23 -15.25
CA THR A 19 -10.24 -1.93 -14.63
C THR A 19 -11.37 -2.05 -13.62
N LYS A 20 -12.40 -2.86 -13.88
CA LYS A 20 -13.52 -3.07 -12.94
C LYS A 20 -13.06 -3.77 -11.66
N VAL A 21 -12.23 -4.80 -11.79
CA VAL A 21 -11.68 -5.55 -10.65
C VAL A 21 -10.70 -4.67 -9.87
N GLN A 22 -9.75 -4.04 -10.55
CA GLN A 22 -8.77 -3.15 -9.95
C GLN A 22 -9.45 -2.04 -9.14
N ARG A 23 -10.47 -1.38 -9.71
CA ARG A 23 -11.21 -0.31 -9.04
C ARG A 23 -11.92 -0.79 -7.77
N ARG A 24 -12.45 -2.02 -7.75
CA ARG A 24 -13.08 -2.60 -6.54
C ARG A 24 -12.09 -2.93 -5.45
N ILE A 25 -10.88 -3.36 -5.82
CA ILE A 25 -9.82 -3.69 -4.85
C ILE A 25 -9.16 -2.43 -4.29
N THR A 26 -8.97 -1.40 -5.12
CA THR A 26 -8.35 -0.13 -4.69
C THR A 26 -9.28 0.76 -3.88
N LEU A 27 -10.61 0.67 -4.07
CA LEU A 27 -11.58 1.50 -3.32
C LEU A 27 -11.46 1.39 -1.79
N PRO A 28 -11.44 0.19 -1.17
CA PRO A 28 -11.24 0.06 0.28
C PRO A 28 -9.82 0.46 0.71
N GLY A 29 -8.80 0.16 -0.10
CA GLY A 29 -7.41 0.53 0.20
C GLY A 29 -7.18 2.04 0.23
N ALA A 30 -7.75 2.78 -0.73
CA ALA A 30 -7.69 4.23 -0.77
C ALA A 30 -8.41 4.88 0.42
N LEU A 31 -9.55 4.31 0.84
CA LEU A 31 -10.30 4.80 2.00
C LEU A 31 -9.50 4.59 3.30
N PHE A 32 -8.88 3.43 3.47
CA PHE A 32 -8.00 3.16 4.62
C PHE A 32 -6.78 4.10 4.66
N LEU A 33 -6.11 4.29 3.52
CA LEU A 33 -4.96 5.21 3.42
C LEU A 33 -5.37 6.66 3.70
N GLY A 34 -6.53 7.09 3.19
CA GLY A 34 -7.08 8.42 3.49
C GLY A 34 -7.36 8.61 4.98
N LEU A 35 -7.90 7.60 5.66
CA LEU A 35 -8.17 7.66 7.11
C LEU A 35 -6.86 7.78 7.91
N VAL A 36 -5.86 6.96 7.59
CA VAL A 36 -4.53 7.02 8.25
C VAL A 36 -3.86 8.38 8.03
N ALA A 37 -3.99 8.98 6.85
CA ALA A 37 -3.42 10.29 6.54
C ALA A 37 -4.05 11.45 7.33
N VAL A 38 -5.34 11.36 7.67
CA VAL A 38 -6.07 12.40 8.42
C VAL A 38 -5.92 12.24 9.94
N LEU A 39 -5.59 11.05 10.42
CA LEU A 39 -5.36 10.73 11.84
C LEU A 39 -4.38 11.69 12.57
N PRO A 40 -3.20 12.04 12.02
CA PRO A 40 -2.29 12.99 12.68
C PRO A 40 -2.87 14.42 12.77
N TYR A 41 -3.67 14.84 11.78
CA TYR A 41 -4.34 16.15 11.81
C TYR A 41 -5.40 16.22 12.91
N LEU A 42 -6.14 15.12 13.13
CA LEU A 42 -7.10 15.01 14.24
C LEU A 42 -6.41 15.01 15.61
N MET A 43 -5.26 14.34 15.74
CA MET A 43 -4.46 14.34 16.97
C MET A 43 -3.96 15.75 17.33
N GLN A 44 -3.61 16.58 16.33
CA GLN A 44 -3.21 17.97 16.54
C GLN A 44 -4.35 18.85 17.11
N PHE A 45 -5.61 18.53 16.80
CA PHE A 45 -6.77 19.31 17.25
C PHE A 45 -7.17 19.01 18.71
N ILE A 46 -6.90 17.79 19.21
CA ILE A 46 -7.35 17.33 20.53
C ILE A 46 -6.33 17.64 21.64
N MET A 47 -5.03 17.73 21.32
CA MET A 47 -3.98 18.12 22.27
C MET A 47 -3.37 19.49 21.90
N PRO A 48 -3.85 20.61 22.47
CA PRO A 48 -3.24 21.93 22.32
C PRO A 48 -1.94 22.09 23.14
N ILE A 49 -1.16 21.01 23.32
CA ILE A 49 0.09 21.07 24.07
C ILE A 49 1.18 21.59 23.15
N SER A 50 1.47 22.87 23.34
CA SER A 50 2.67 23.60 22.93
C SER A 50 2.77 23.98 21.45
N SER A 51 2.31 25.20 21.18
CA SER A 51 2.69 26.04 20.04
C SER A 51 4.21 26.23 19.83
N GLN A 52 5.06 25.66 20.68
CA GLN A 52 6.53 25.62 20.54
C GLN A 52 7.05 24.30 19.91
N GLY A 53 6.21 23.26 19.83
CA GLY A 53 6.56 21.92 19.29
C GLY A 53 5.96 21.61 17.90
N ALA A 54 5.31 22.57 17.25
CA ALA A 54 4.65 22.37 15.96
C ALA A 54 5.61 21.85 14.86
N GLY A 55 6.87 22.27 14.88
CA GLY A 55 7.91 21.73 13.97
C GLY A 55 8.23 20.25 14.24
N LEU A 56 8.23 19.81 15.50
CA LEU A 56 8.47 18.41 15.87
C LEU A 56 7.30 17.50 15.50
N LEU A 57 6.05 17.99 15.62
CA LEU A 57 4.85 17.25 15.22
C LEU A 57 4.69 17.16 13.69
N LEU A 58 5.01 18.22 12.94
CA LEU A 58 5.02 18.18 11.47
C LEU A 58 6.10 17.22 10.93
N VAL A 59 7.28 17.20 11.57
CA VAL A 59 8.33 16.21 11.29
C VAL A 59 7.87 14.79 11.67
N SER A 60 7.11 14.64 12.75
CA SER A 60 6.54 13.35 13.16
C SER A 60 5.45 12.84 12.21
N SER A 61 4.58 13.71 11.68
CA SER A 61 3.50 13.32 10.76
C SER A 61 4.02 12.96 9.36
N ALA A 62 4.89 13.79 8.79
CA ALA A 62 5.58 13.48 7.53
C ALA A 62 6.48 12.24 7.70
N GLY A 63 7.18 12.14 8.84
CA GLY A 63 7.96 10.98 9.22
C GLY A 63 7.13 9.70 9.29
N LEU A 64 5.91 9.74 9.83
CA LEU A 64 5.04 8.57 9.93
C LEU A 64 4.62 8.04 8.54
N LEU A 65 4.23 8.94 7.62
CA LEU A 65 3.89 8.55 6.24
C LEU A 65 5.10 7.98 5.50
N ILE A 66 6.27 8.59 5.66
CA ILE A 66 7.52 8.11 5.06
C ILE A 66 7.91 6.76 5.64
N VAL A 67 7.89 6.59 6.97
CA VAL A 67 8.28 5.34 7.64
C VAL A 67 7.37 4.20 7.22
N VAL A 68 6.05 4.39 7.20
CA VAL A 68 5.12 3.33 6.76
C VAL A 68 5.34 2.99 5.28
N GLY A 69 5.57 4.00 4.44
CA GLY A 69 5.88 3.80 3.02
C GLY A 69 7.17 3.00 2.81
N VAL A 70 8.26 3.42 3.46
CA VAL A 70 9.58 2.79 3.35
C VAL A 70 9.58 1.39 3.93
N VAL A 71 8.95 1.15 5.10
CA VAL A 71 8.86 -0.20 5.67
C VAL A 71 8.12 -1.13 4.72
N ARG A 72 7.00 -0.70 4.15
CA ARG A 72 6.25 -1.51 3.18
C ARG A 72 7.05 -1.80 1.92
N ASP A 73 7.79 -0.82 1.41
CA ASP A 73 8.66 -0.97 0.24
C ASP A 73 9.84 -1.93 0.51
N VAL A 74 10.44 -1.84 1.69
CA VAL A 74 11.49 -2.78 2.13
C VAL A 74 10.95 -4.20 2.22
N PHE A 75 9.76 -4.42 2.81
CA PHE A 75 9.13 -5.74 2.84
C PHE A 75 8.86 -6.28 1.43
N GLN A 76 8.38 -5.45 0.51
CA GLN A 76 8.13 -5.86 -0.87
C GLN A 76 9.41 -6.21 -1.63
N ASN A 77 10.49 -5.47 -1.41
CA ASN A 77 11.81 -5.77 -1.99
C ASN A 77 12.37 -7.10 -1.45
N ILE A 78 12.27 -7.32 -0.14
CA ILE A 78 12.67 -8.59 0.49
C ILE A 78 11.85 -9.76 -0.09
N ASP A 79 10.52 -9.64 -0.15
CA ASP A 79 9.65 -10.67 -0.72
C ASP A 79 9.96 -10.96 -2.20
N ALA A 80 10.30 -9.92 -2.97
CA ALA A 80 10.69 -10.06 -4.37
C ALA A 80 12.01 -10.84 -4.50
N GLU A 81 12.99 -10.55 -3.64
CA GLU A 81 14.27 -11.25 -3.62
C GLU A 81 14.14 -12.72 -3.16
N LEU A 82 13.28 -13.00 -2.16
CA LEU A 82 12.99 -14.37 -1.74
C LEU A 82 12.29 -15.19 -2.85
N LYS A 83 11.40 -14.57 -3.63
CA LYS A 83 10.73 -15.22 -4.77
C LYS A 83 11.70 -15.50 -5.91
N LEU A 84 12.66 -14.62 -6.16
CA LEU A 84 13.70 -14.82 -7.18
C LEU A 84 14.67 -15.95 -6.79
N HIS A 85 14.94 -16.13 -5.50
CA HIS A 85 15.82 -17.18 -4.98
C HIS A 85 15.11 -18.51 -4.64
N GLY A 86 13.80 -18.64 -4.88
CA GLY A 86 13.07 -19.92 -4.79
C GLY A 86 12.80 -20.45 -3.36
N TYR A 87 12.91 -19.61 -2.33
CA TYR A 87 12.71 -20.06 -0.93
C TYR A 87 11.26 -20.43 -0.59
N GLN A 88 10.28 -20.07 -1.44
CA GLN A 88 8.88 -20.48 -1.23
C GLN A 88 8.65 -21.97 -1.52
N ASP A 89 9.41 -22.55 -2.47
CA ASP A 89 9.24 -23.95 -2.87
C ASP A 89 9.91 -24.94 -1.89
N SER A 90 11.01 -24.55 -1.24
CA SER A 90 11.72 -25.45 -0.31
C SER A 90 11.03 -25.65 1.05
N ILE A 91 10.16 -24.71 1.46
CA ILE A 91 9.35 -24.81 2.69
C ILE A 91 8.07 -25.67 2.47
N LEU A 92 7.64 -25.88 1.22
CA LEU A 92 6.46 -26.69 0.89
C LEU A 92 6.77 -28.17 0.60
N VAL A 93 8.03 -28.58 0.67
CA VAL A 93 8.50 -29.95 0.39
C VAL A 93 8.97 -30.67 1.67
N ARG A 94 8.62 -30.19 2.86
CA ARG A 94 8.95 -30.85 4.13
C ARG A 94 7.75 -31.05 5.05
#